data_AF-A0A382JKL1-F1
#
_entry.id   AF-A0A382JKL1-F1
#
_cell.length_a   1.000
_cell.length_b   1.000
_cell.length_c   1.000
_cell.angle_alpha   90.00
_cell.angle_beta   90.00
_cell.angle_gamma   90.00
#
_symmetry.space_group_name_H-M   'P 1'
#
loop_
_entity.id
_entity.type
_entity.pdbx_description
1 polymer ?
#
loop_
_entity_poly.entity_id
_entity_poly.type
_entity_poly.pdbx_seq_one_letter_code
_entity_poly.pdbx_strand_id
1 'polypeptide(L)'
;GKALAIAAYSSFAGGTLAAIFLLFAAPSLSKVSLAFRSPDYFALMVLGLTAVSAFSAKGQFLKAMMMVILGLMLASVGQDSLSDITRFTFGNINLLDGISFVLVVMATFAMSEALTIILKGKDPSRATQQISLSKLGSIKLDKEERNKMLKSIPRSSVIGFLVGVLPGAGATIASFLAYGMERNFVSDEEKQKFGKGSVHGLAAPETANNAACSGAFVPLLTLGIPGSGTTAVMLGALLGFGIQPGPRLYMTHPEIFWSVIMSMYIGMVILLILNLPLIPYIARILAVPKNFLIPLILFFSVTGIYLMSFNNFDIFLMIGIAVVATFLRLYKFPMPPLILAFVLGGLMEENLRRSLLISDGSFNFLWDRPLTLIILILTVSIISWQVYKSFKK
;
A
#
# COMPACT_ATOMS: atom_id res chain seq x y z
N GLY A 1 -5.57 7.59 -27.81
CA GLY A 1 -4.28 8.27 -27.99
C GLY A 1 -4.08 9.33 -26.93
N LYS A 2 -4.57 10.55 -27.18
CA LYS A 2 -4.38 11.73 -26.31
C LYS A 2 -4.58 11.53 -24.80
N ALA A 3 -5.73 11.00 -24.35
CA ALA A 3 -5.97 10.80 -22.91
C ALA A 3 -4.89 9.93 -22.25
N LEU A 4 -4.45 8.88 -22.95
CA LEU A 4 -3.43 7.98 -22.47
C LEU A 4 -2.03 8.65 -22.45
N ALA A 5 -1.75 9.52 -23.42
CA ALA A 5 -0.55 10.36 -23.40
C ALA A 5 -0.56 11.32 -22.20
N ILE A 6 -1.68 12.03 -21.95
CA ILE A 6 -1.84 12.91 -20.79
C ILE A 6 -1.57 12.12 -19.50
N ALA A 7 -2.20 10.96 -19.33
CA ALA A 7 -2.00 10.11 -18.17
C ALA A 7 -0.53 9.68 -18.00
N ALA A 8 0.12 9.22 -19.07
CA ALA A 8 1.52 8.78 -19.03
C ALA A 8 2.48 9.92 -18.64
N TYR A 9 2.36 11.09 -19.28
CA TYR A 9 3.20 12.25 -18.98
C TYR A 9 2.92 12.83 -17.60
N SER A 10 1.65 12.90 -17.18
CA SER A 10 1.25 13.37 -15.85
C SER A 10 1.73 12.45 -14.74
N SER A 11 1.63 11.13 -14.94
CA SER A 11 2.17 10.13 -14.03
C SER A 11 3.69 10.27 -13.92
N PHE A 12 4.41 10.33 -15.05
CA PHE A 12 5.87 10.50 -15.05
C PHE A 12 6.30 11.79 -14.36
N ALA A 13 5.71 12.93 -14.70
CA ALA A 13 6.06 14.20 -14.09
C ALA A 13 5.74 14.24 -12.58
N GLY A 14 4.63 13.63 -12.17
CA GLY A 14 4.27 13.46 -10.76
C GLY A 14 5.27 12.61 -10.00
N GLY A 15 5.65 11.48 -10.59
CA GLY A 15 6.64 10.57 -10.06
C GLY A 15 8.04 11.20 -9.93
N THR A 16 8.48 11.95 -10.95
CA THR A 16 9.75 12.69 -10.93
C THR A 16 9.79 13.72 -9.81
N LEU A 17 8.75 14.56 -9.69
CA LEU A 17 8.68 15.55 -8.61
C LEU A 17 8.64 14.88 -7.23
N ALA A 18 7.89 13.79 -7.09
CA ALA A 18 7.80 13.06 -5.84
C ALA A 18 9.09 12.29 -5.51
N ALA A 19 9.87 11.84 -6.50
CA ALA A 19 11.19 11.28 -6.29
C ALA A 19 12.16 12.36 -5.77
N ILE A 20 12.10 13.58 -6.31
CA ILE A 20 12.84 14.72 -5.78
C ILE A 20 12.42 14.99 -4.32
N PHE A 21 11.12 15.02 -4.02
CA PHE A 21 10.64 15.18 -2.64
C PHE A 21 11.13 14.04 -1.73
N LEU A 22 11.14 12.80 -2.21
CA LEU A 22 11.64 11.63 -1.48
C LEU A 22 13.14 11.76 -1.14
N LEU A 23 13.97 12.27 -2.08
CA LEU A 23 15.41 12.51 -1.86
C LEU A 23 15.68 13.44 -0.68
N PHE A 24 14.81 14.42 -0.43
CA PHE A 24 14.97 15.35 0.69
C PHE A 24 14.21 14.90 1.95
N ALA A 25 12.98 14.41 1.78
CA ALA A 25 12.10 14.04 2.88
C ALA A 25 12.59 12.82 3.64
N ALA A 26 13.12 11.80 2.95
CA ALA A 26 13.55 10.58 3.63
C ALA A 26 14.76 10.83 4.56
N PRO A 27 15.86 11.47 4.13
CA PRO A 27 16.96 11.80 5.06
C PRO A 27 16.53 12.74 6.18
N SER A 28 15.64 13.71 5.90
CA SER A 28 15.13 14.63 6.92
C SER A 28 14.31 13.89 7.99
N LEU A 29 13.39 13.03 7.57
CA LEU A 29 12.57 12.24 8.48
C LEU A 29 13.41 11.21 9.25
N SER A 30 14.41 10.59 8.62
CA SER A 30 15.36 9.69 9.31
C SER A 30 16.01 10.38 10.50
N LYS A 31 16.47 11.62 10.36
CA LYS A 31 17.08 12.38 11.48
C LYS A 31 16.11 12.61 12.63
N VAL A 32 14.87 12.98 12.31
CA VAL A 32 13.82 13.19 13.34
C VAL A 32 13.45 11.88 14.02
N SER A 33 13.38 10.78 13.25
CA SER A 33 13.00 9.47 13.76
C SER A 33 14.02 8.83 14.70
N LEU A 34 15.27 9.31 14.71
CA LEU A 34 16.27 8.90 15.72
C LEU A 34 15.87 9.33 17.14
N ALA A 35 15.01 10.33 17.30
CA ALA A 35 14.50 10.77 18.60
C ALA A 35 13.28 9.97 19.09
N PHE A 36 12.71 9.10 18.24
CA PHE A 36 11.54 8.29 18.58
C PHE A 36 11.94 7.15 19.52
N ARG A 37 11.09 6.90 20.52
CA ARG A 37 11.24 5.78 21.46
C ARG A 37 10.13 4.77 21.24
N SER A 38 10.19 3.65 21.95
CA SER A 38 9.17 2.60 21.87
C SER A 38 7.72 3.08 22.03
N PRO A 39 7.40 4.02 22.96
CA PRO A 39 6.05 4.59 23.03
C PRO A 39 5.59 5.27 21.74
N ASP A 40 6.49 6.01 21.07
CA ASP A 40 6.17 6.73 19.83
C ASP A 40 5.98 5.76 18.66
N TYR A 41 6.84 4.73 18.56
CA TYR A 41 6.68 3.68 17.54
C TYR A 41 5.37 2.91 17.72
N PHE A 42 5.02 2.56 18.96
CA PHE A 42 3.72 1.95 19.26
C PHE A 42 2.58 2.85 18.79
N ALA A 43 2.57 4.12 19.20
CA ALA A 43 1.52 5.06 18.81
C ALA A 43 1.45 5.26 17.28
N LEU A 44 2.59 5.31 16.58
CA LEU A 44 2.62 5.42 15.12
C LEU A 44 2.07 4.19 14.41
N MET A 45 2.33 2.99 14.93
CA MET A 45 1.77 1.75 14.38
C MET A 45 0.26 1.71 14.59
N VAL A 46 -0.22 2.09 15.78
CA VAL A 46 -1.67 2.22 16.05
C VAL A 46 -2.32 3.25 15.13
N LEU A 47 -1.70 4.43 14.98
CA LEU A 47 -2.15 5.46 14.05
C LEU A 47 -2.20 4.91 12.62
N GLY A 48 -1.16 4.19 12.20
CA GLY A 48 -1.07 3.63 10.86
C GLY A 48 -2.17 2.62 10.58
N LEU A 49 -2.35 1.62 11.43
CA LEU A 49 -3.41 0.62 11.30
C LEU A 49 -4.82 1.24 11.31
N THR A 50 -5.00 2.27 12.14
CA THR A 50 -6.24 3.05 12.22
C THR A 50 -6.48 3.85 10.93
N ALA A 51 -5.46 4.56 10.46
CA ALA A 51 -5.53 5.39 9.27
C ALA A 51 -5.88 4.55 8.04
N VAL A 52 -5.22 3.40 7.84
CA VAL A 52 -5.52 2.45 6.75
C VAL A 52 -6.98 2.05 6.71
N SER A 53 -7.57 1.85 7.88
CA SER A 53 -8.98 1.49 7.96
C SER A 53 -9.89 2.68 7.74
N ALA A 54 -9.56 3.85 8.31
CA ALA A 54 -10.28 5.11 8.14
C ALA A 54 -10.35 5.57 6.68
N PHE A 55 -9.29 5.24 5.93
CA PHE A 55 -9.11 5.56 4.53
C PHE A 55 -9.61 4.48 3.57
N SER A 56 -10.08 3.34 4.09
CA SER A 56 -10.78 2.35 3.27
C SER A 56 -12.05 2.94 2.64
N ALA A 57 -12.51 2.32 1.54
CA ALA A 57 -13.63 2.84 0.75
C ALA A 57 -14.87 3.16 1.60
N LYS A 58 -15.65 4.18 1.19
CA LYS A 58 -16.81 4.68 1.95
C LYS A 58 -17.70 3.53 2.44
N GLY A 59 -17.90 3.45 3.77
CA GLY A 59 -18.74 2.43 4.41
C GLY A 59 -18.02 1.09 4.68
N GLN A 60 -16.72 0.99 4.46
CA GLN A 60 -15.93 -0.22 4.74
C GLN A 60 -15.03 -0.09 5.97
N PHE A 61 -15.09 1.02 6.71
CA PHE A 61 -14.25 1.26 7.90
C PHE A 61 -14.28 0.09 8.89
N LEU A 62 -15.48 -0.36 9.28
CA LEU A 62 -15.63 -1.47 10.22
C LEU A 62 -15.05 -2.78 9.67
N LYS A 63 -15.29 -3.07 8.37
CA LYS A 63 -14.70 -4.23 7.70
C LYS A 63 -13.17 -4.15 7.69
N ALA A 64 -12.61 -2.97 7.43
CA ALA A 64 -11.17 -2.76 7.44
C ALA A 64 -10.58 -2.94 8.85
N MET A 65 -11.25 -2.44 9.90
CA MET A 65 -10.85 -2.65 11.29
C MET A 65 -10.91 -4.14 11.69
N MET A 66 -11.93 -4.89 11.25
CA MET A 66 -11.96 -6.35 11.45
C MET A 66 -10.77 -7.04 10.78
N MET A 67 -10.36 -6.58 9.60
CA MET A 67 -9.19 -7.12 8.89
C MET A 67 -7.88 -6.75 9.60
N VAL A 68 -7.77 -5.57 10.20
CA VAL A 68 -6.65 -5.22 11.08
C VAL A 68 -6.57 -6.17 12.27
N ILE A 69 -7.68 -6.38 12.98
CA ILE A 69 -7.71 -7.30 14.12
C ILE A 69 -7.31 -8.72 13.69
N LEU A 70 -7.87 -9.21 12.57
CA LEU A 70 -7.50 -10.51 12.04
C LEU A 70 -6.01 -10.62 11.69
N GLY A 71 -5.43 -9.57 11.10
CA GLY A 71 -3.99 -9.53 10.83
C GLY A 71 -3.13 -9.53 12.09
N LEU A 72 -3.53 -8.79 13.12
CA LEU A 72 -2.86 -8.80 14.44
C LEU A 72 -2.96 -10.18 15.11
N MET A 73 -4.12 -10.85 15.03
CA MET A 73 -4.29 -12.21 15.55
C MET A 73 -3.35 -13.20 14.85
N LEU A 74 -3.26 -13.13 13.52
CA LEU A 74 -2.35 -13.97 12.75
C LEU A 74 -0.87 -13.69 13.10
N ALA A 75 -0.51 -12.43 13.34
CA ALA A 75 0.86 -12.05 13.73
C ALA A 75 1.25 -12.53 15.14
N SER A 76 0.27 -12.81 16.00
CA SER A 76 0.51 -13.30 17.37
C SER A 76 0.76 -14.82 17.46
N VAL A 77 0.62 -15.54 16.33
CA VAL A 77 0.90 -16.97 16.26
C VAL A 77 2.40 -17.19 16.26
N GLY A 78 2.91 -18.02 17.17
CA GLY A 78 4.34 -18.35 17.26
C GLY A 78 4.85 -18.37 18.69
N GLN A 79 6.16 -18.57 18.82
CA GLN A 79 6.89 -18.40 20.06
C GLN A 79 7.18 -16.93 20.32
N ASP A 80 6.88 -16.48 21.53
CA ASP A 80 7.21 -15.13 21.99
C ASP A 80 8.72 -14.98 22.20
N SER A 81 9.34 -14.04 21.47
CA SER A 81 10.77 -13.77 21.53
C SER A 81 11.29 -13.30 22.89
N LEU A 82 10.42 -12.80 23.77
CA LEU A 82 10.81 -12.27 25.09
C LEU A 82 10.49 -13.20 26.26
N SER A 83 9.58 -14.17 26.10
CA SER A 83 9.12 -15.01 27.22
C SER A 83 9.18 -16.50 26.97
N ASP A 84 9.63 -16.95 25.78
CA ASP A 84 9.64 -18.36 25.35
C ASP A 84 8.27 -19.05 25.43
N ILE A 85 7.19 -18.29 25.63
CA ILE A 85 5.83 -18.80 25.65
C ILE A 85 5.35 -18.99 24.21
N THR A 86 4.87 -20.20 23.90
CA THR A 86 4.23 -20.48 22.61
C THR A 86 2.77 -20.05 22.63
N ARG A 87 2.34 -19.34 21.58
CA ARG A 87 1.00 -18.77 21.46
C ARG A 87 0.35 -19.25 20.18
N PHE A 88 -0.87 -19.79 20.29
CA PHE A 88 -1.68 -20.25 19.15
C PHE A 88 -0.98 -21.27 18.23
N THR A 89 -0.03 -22.05 18.75
CA THR A 89 0.66 -23.11 18.00
C THR A 89 -0.10 -24.43 18.00
N PHE A 90 -1.09 -24.58 18.89
CA PHE A 90 -1.94 -25.77 19.00
C PHE A 90 -1.16 -27.10 19.12
N GLY A 91 0.04 -27.06 19.72
CA GLY A 91 0.94 -28.21 19.85
C GLY A 91 1.64 -28.61 18.55
N ASN A 92 1.51 -27.84 17.47
CA ASN A 92 2.17 -28.10 16.20
C ASN A 92 3.53 -27.39 16.12
N ILE A 93 4.59 -28.18 15.94
CA ILE A 93 5.97 -27.69 15.85
C ILE A 93 6.17 -26.71 14.68
N ASN A 94 5.42 -26.89 13.58
CA ASN A 94 5.53 -26.03 12.40
C ASN A 94 4.99 -24.61 12.62
N LEU A 95 4.26 -24.37 13.71
CA LEU A 95 3.76 -23.05 14.07
C LEU A 95 4.63 -22.34 15.11
N LEU A 96 5.72 -22.95 15.59
CA LEU A 96 6.61 -22.32 16.57
C LEU A 96 7.27 -21.06 16.02
N ASP A 97 7.72 -21.11 14.76
CA ASP A 97 8.31 -19.96 14.06
C ASP A 97 7.26 -18.92 13.62
N GLY A 98 5.99 -19.17 13.94
CA GLY A 98 4.85 -18.36 13.51
C GLY A 98 4.48 -18.59 12.05
N ILE A 99 3.62 -17.72 11.52
CA ILE A 99 3.21 -17.77 10.12
C ILE A 99 4.16 -16.90 9.31
N SER A 100 4.70 -17.40 8.21
CA SER A 100 5.56 -16.56 7.36
C SER A 100 4.75 -15.45 6.68
N PHE A 101 5.32 -14.24 6.64
CA PHE A 101 4.77 -13.12 5.88
C PHE A 101 4.49 -13.45 4.42
N VAL A 102 5.46 -14.10 3.75
CA VAL A 102 5.34 -14.45 2.33
C VAL A 102 4.16 -15.38 2.12
N LEU A 103 3.93 -16.31 3.03
CA LEU A 103 2.78 -17.22 3.04
C LEU A 103 1.46 -16.43 3.12
N VAL A 104 1.33 -15.49 4.07
CA VAL A 104 0.11 -14.67 4.21
C VAL A 104 -0.16 -13.85 2.95
N VAL A 105 0.86 -13.22 2.37
CA VAL A 105 0.71 -12.44 1.14
C VAL A 105 0.31 -13.32 -0.04
N MET A 106 0.97 -14.46 -0.24
CA MET A 106 0.65 -15.37 -1.33
C MET A 106 -0.77 -15.93 -1.19
N ALA A 107 -1.18 -16.30 0.02
CA ALA A 107 -2.53 -16.76 0.30
C ALA A 107 -3.58 -15.68 0.04
N THR A 108 -3.39 -14.48 0.59
CA THR A 108 -4.41 -13.41 0.61
C THR A 108 -4.47 -12.56 -0.66
N PHE A 109 -3.37 -12.38 -1.41
CA PHE A 109 -3.35 -11.64 -2.68
C PHE A 109 -3.38 -12.54 -3.91
N ALA A 110 -2.46 -13.50 -4.02
CA ALA A 110 -2.31 -14.27 -5.27
C ALA A 110 -3.34 -15.40 -5.34
N MET A 111 -3.32 -16.31 -4.36
CA MET A 111 -4.17 -17.50 -4.38
C MET A 111 -5.65 -17.15 -4.17
N SER A 112 -5.98 -16.25 -3.23
CA SER A 112 -7.39 -15.88 -3.01
C SER A 112 -8.02 -15.17 -4.21
N GLU A 113 -7.25 -14.37 -4.95
CA GLU A 113 -7.72 -13.69 -6.16
C GLU A 113 -7.94 -14.70 -7.29
N ALA A 114 -6.99 -15.64 -7.49
CA ALA A 114 -7.14 -16.72 -8.45
C ALA A 114 -8.41 -17.55 -8.19
N LEU A 115 -8.64 -17.96 -6.94
CA LEU A 115 -9.87 -18.66 -6.52
C LEU A 115 -11.12 -17.79 -6.73
N THR A 116 -11.04 -16.49 -6.45
CA THR A 116 -12.17 -15.56 -6.65
C THR A 116 -12.53 -15.40 -8.13
N ILE A 117 -11.53 -15.39 -9.02
CA ILE A 117 -11.74 -15.37 -10.47
C ILE A 117 -12.45 -16.64 -10.92
N ILE A 118 -12.05 -17.82 -10.42
CA ILE A 118 -12.73 -19.09 -10.69
C ILE A 118 -14.21 -19.00 -10.26
N LEU A 119 -14.46 -18.62 -9.01
CA LEU A 119 -15.80 -18.63 -8.41
C LEU A 119 -16.77 -17.63 -9.05
N LYS A 120 -16.29 -16.42 -9.40
CA LYS A 120 -17.16 -15.40 -10.01
C LYS A 120 -17.56 -15.74 -11.44
N GLY A 121 -16.88 -16.70 -12.10
CA GLY A 121 -17.15 -17.11 -13.48
C GLY A 121 -16.96 -16.00 -14.53
N LYS A 122 -16.66 -14.75 -14.11
CA LYS A 122 -16.47 -13.60 -14.99
C LYS A 122 -15.20 -13.81 -15.79
N ASP A 123 -15.37 -13.95 -17.10
CA ASP A 123 -14.26 -14.04 -18.02
C ASP A 123 -13.62 -12.64 -18.16
N PRO A 124 -12.39 -12.41 -17.68
CA PRO A 124 -11.69 -11.14 -17.89
C PRO A 124 -11.53 -10.86 -19.39
N SER A 125 -11.48 -11.92 -20.22
CA SER A 125 -11.36 -11.83 -21.68
C SER A 125 -12.56 -11.16 -22.37
N ARG A 126 -13.75 -11.13 -21.76
CA ARG A 126 -14.92 -10.43 -22.34
C ARG A 126 -14.80 -8.90 -22.25
N ALA A 127 -14.03 -8.37 -21.29
CA ALA A 127 -13.76 -6.93 -21.20
C ALA A 127 -12.67 -6.48 -22.19
N THR A 128 -11.79 -7.39 -22.61
CA THR A 128 -10.64 -7.09 -23.47
C THR A 128 -10.97 -7.14 -24.98
N GLN A 129 -12.10 -7.75 -25.38
CA GLN A 129 -12.53 -7.79 -26.80
C GLN A 129 -12.95 -6.42 -27.38
N GLN A 130 -13.01 -5.35 -26.59
CA GLN A 130 -13.41 -4.02 -27.06
C GLN A 130 -12.27 -2.99 -27.15
N ILE A 131 -11.01 -3.38 -27.05
CA ILE A 131 -9.91 -2.46 -27.37
C ILE A 131 -9.61 -2.61 -28.86
N SER A 132 -10.44 -1.96 -29.68
CA SER A 132 -10.15 -1.79 -31.11
C SER A 132 -8.92 -0.88 -31.25
N LEU A 133 -7.75 -1.49 -31.43
CA LEU A 133 -6.46 -0.82 -31.66
C LEU A 133 -6.50 0.15 -32.85
N SER A 134 -7.49 0.01 -33.75
CA SER A 134 -7.73 0.88 -34.89
C SER A 134 -8.34 2.25 -34.54
N LYS A 135 -8.75 2.49 -33.27
CA LYS A 135 -9.23 3.82 -32.79
C LYS A 135 -8.19 4.58 -31.95
N LEU A 136 -6.91 4.21 -32.00
CA LEU A 136 -5.84 5.00 -31.40
C LEU A 136 -5.61 6.26 -32.25
N GLY A 137 -6.43 7.30 -32.02
CA GLY A 137 -6.17 8.64 -32.54
C GLY A 137 -4.81 9.19 -32.06
N SER A 138 -4.38 10.31 -32.64
CA SER A 138 -3.08 10.94 -32.39
C SER A 138 -2.67 10.99 -30.91
N ILE A 139 -1.38 10.73 -30.64
CA ILE A 139 -0.73 10.82 -29.33
C ILE A 139 -0.18 12.24 -29.10
N LYS A 140 -0.11 13.08 -30.15
CA LYS A 140 0.42 14.44 -30.04
C LYS A 140 -0.47 15.30 -29.15
N LEU A 141 0.13 15.84 -28.09
CA LEU A 141 -0.48 16.82 -27.21
C LEU A 141 -0.35 18.22 -27.79
N ASP A 142 -1.45 18.96 -27.74
CA ASP A 142 -1.45 20.36 -28.15
C ASP A 142 -0.82 21.26 -27.08
N LYS A 143 -0.39 22.48 -27.46
CA LYS A 143 0.22 23.46 -26.58
C LYS A 143 -0.71 23.87 -25.43
N GLU A 144 -2.01 23.96 -25.69
CA GLU A 144 -3.01 24.27 -24.65
C GLU A 144 -3.14 23.12 -23.63
N GLU A 145 -3.20 21.87 -24.11
CA GLU A 145 -3.26 20.67 -23.26
C GLU A 145 -2.03 20.58 -22.35
N ARG A 146 -0.83 20.83 -22.90
CA ARG A 146 0.41 20.88 -22.11
C ARG A 146 0.39 21.96 -21.04
N ASN A 147 -0.12 23.16 -21.35
CA ASN A 147 -0.19 24.25 -20.39
C ASN A 147 -1.15 23.92 -19.23
N LYS A 148 -2.29 23.27 -19.53
CA LYS A 148 -3.22 22.78 -18.50
C LYS A 148 -2.55 21.75 -17.58
N MET A 149 -1.80 20.82 -18.15
CA MET A 149 -1.03 19.82 -17.38
C MET A 149 0.01 20.48 -16.47
N LEU A 150 0.81 21.43 -16.99
CA LEU A 150 1.84 22.13 -16.22
C LEU A 150 1.30 22.88 -15.00
N LYS A 151 0.05 23.36 -15.06
CA LYS A 151 -0.64 23.97 -13.90
C LYS A 151 -1.12 22.94 -12.87
N SER A 152 -1.52 21.76 -13.34
CA SER A 152 -2.10 20.69 -12.51
C SER A 152 -1.05 19.86 -11.79
N ILE A 153 0.08 19.62 -12.46
CA ILE A 153 1.11 18.68 -12.02
C ILE A 153 1.71 19.09 -10.68
N PRO A 154 2.28 20.30 -10.49
CA PRO A 154 3.00 20.63 -9.26
C PRO A 154 2.12 20.49 -8.00
N ARG A 155 0.88 21.01 -8.04
CA ARG A 155 -0.07 20.92 -6.93
C ARG A 155 -0.49 19.48 -6.64
N SER A 156 -0.75 18.70 -7.68
CA SER A 156 -1.17 17.30 -7.54
C SER A 156 -0.02 16.42 -7.05
N SER A 157 1.23 16.73 -7.42
CA SER A 157 2.42 16.06 -6.92
C SER A 157 2.61 16.29 -5.42
N VAL A 158 2.43 17.53 -4.94
CA VAL A 158 2.55 17.83 -3.50
C VAL A 158 1.48 17.09 -2.71
N ILE A 159 0.23 17.13 -3.16
CA ILE A 159 -0.87 16.43 -2.48
C ILE A 159 -0.65 14.93 -2.51
N GLY A 160 -0.32 14.39 -3.68
CA GLY A 160 -0.05 12.97 -3.83
C GLY A 160 1.07 12.52 -2.90
N PHE A 161 2.19 13.25 -2.88
CA PHE A 161 3.31 12.95 -2.01
C PHE A 161 2.93 12.99 -0.53
N LEU A 162 2.30 14.09 -0.06
CA LEU A 162 1.89 14.23 1.34
C LEU A 162 0.89 13.15 1.77
N VAL A 163 -0.09 12.84 0.93
CA VAL A 163 -1.05 11.76 1.18
C VAL A 163 -0.33 10.41 1.18
N GLY A 164 0.65 10.19 0.30
CA GLY A 164 1.46 8.97 0.27
C GLY A 164 2.30 8.77 1.54
N VAL A 165 2.83 9.85 2.11
CA VAL A 165 3.59 9.81 3.39
C VAL A 165 2.69 9.38 4.55
N LEU A 166 1.38 9.63 4.49
CA LEU A 166 0.44 9.19 5.50
C LEU A 166 0.24 7.67 5.42
N PRO A 167 0.50 6.92 6.51
CA PRO A 167 0.25 5.49 6.53
C PRO A 167 -1.21 5.16 6.21
N GLY A 168 -1.42 4.29 5.22
CA GLY A 168 -2.74 3.76 4.90
C GLY A 168 -3.62 4.55 3.96
N ALA A 169 -3.26 5.78 3.62
CA ALA A 169 -4.08 6.57 2.69
C ALA A 169 -3.98 6.02 1.26
N GLY A 170 -2.80 5.58 0.85
CA GLY A 170 -2.56 4.97 -0.45
C GLY A 170 -2.83 5.88 -1.66
N ALA A 171 -2.51 5.37 -2.84
CA ALA A 171 -2.54 6.16 -4.07
C ALA A 171 -3.95 6.50 -4.56
N THR A 172 -4.93 5.63 -4.29
CA THR A 172 -6.33 5.85 -4.68
C THR A 172 -6.93 7.09 -4.01
N ILE A 173 -6.65 7.33 -2.73
CA ILE A 173 -7.17 8.51 -2.02
C ILE A 173 -6.48 9.77 -2.48
N ALA A 174 -5.17 9.70 -2.70
CA ALA A 174 -4.42 10.79 -3.32
C ALA A 174 -5.07 11.22 -4.65
N SER A 175 -5.42 10.26 -5.52
CA SER A 175 -6.12 10.55 -6.78
C SER A 175 -7.48 11.19 -6.57
N PHE A 176 -8.30 10.69 -5.63
CA PHE A 176 -9.62 11.25 -5.36
C PHE A 176 -9.55 12.67 -4.78
N LEU A 177 -8.63 12.91 -3.85
CA LEU A 177 -8.42 14.23 -3.26
C LEU A 177 -7.89 15.22 -4.31
N ALA A 178 -6.90 14.82 -5.11
CA ALA A 178 -6.39 15.64 -6.19
C ALA A 178 -7.47 15.96 -7.21
N TYR A 179 -8.27 14.98 -7.63
CA TYR A 179 -9.40 15.21 -8.55
C TYR A 179 -10.42 16.22 -8.00
N GLY A 180 -10.83 16.06 -6.74
CA GLY A 180 -11.80 16.95 -6.10
C GLY A 180 -11.26 18.37 -5.91
N MET A 181 -10.00 18.48 -5.47
CA MET A 181 -9.36 19.77 -5.29
C MET A 181 -9.14 20.47 -6.64
N GLU A 182 -8.62 19.76 -7.64
CA GLU A 182 -8.42 20.27 -8.99
C GLU A 182 -9.71 20.81 -9.60
N ARG A 183 -10.82 20.06 -9.43
CA ARG A 183 -12.15 20.50 -9.87
C ARG A 183 -12.55 21.82 -9.22
N ASN A 184 -12.21 22.07 -7.96
CA ASN A 184 -12.57 23.33 -7.30
C ASN A 184 -11.68 24.50 -7.75
N PHE A 185 -10.44 24.24 -8.16
CA PHE A 185 -9.48 25.26 -8.58
C PHE A 185 -9.62 25.74 -10.03
N VAL A 186 -10.21 24.94 -10.92
CA VAL A 186 -10.39 25.34 -12.32
C VAL A 186 -11.58 26.30 -12.50
N SER A 187 -11.65 27.00 -13.64
CA SER A 187 -12.80 27.84 -13.99
C SER A 187 -14.08 27.02 -14.13
N ASP A 188 -15.24 27.64 -13.94
CA ASP A 188 -16.53 26.94 -13.99
C ASP A 188 -16.80 26.28 -15.36
N GLU A 189 -16.31 26.88 -16.44
CA GLU A 189 -16.34 26.28 -17.78
C GLU A 189 -15.54 24.96 -17.86
N GLU A 190 -14.35 24.92 -17.24
CA GLU A 190 -13.53 23.70 -17.19
C GLU A 190 -14.12 22.68 -16.21
N LYS A 191 -14.77 23.10 -15.11
CA LYS A 191 -15.47 22.20 -14.18
C LYS A 191 -16.50 21.32 -14.88
N GLN A 192 -17.19 21.84 -15.89
CA GLN A 192 -18.20 21.08 -16.65
C GLN A 192 -17.60 19.97 -17.52
N LYS A 193 -16.30 20.04 -17.83
CA LYS A 193 -15.56 19.05 -18.62
C LYS A 193 -15.05 17.87 -17.77
N PHE A 194 -15.09 17.98 -16.44
CA PHE A 194 -14.69 16.88 -15.54
C PHE A 194 -15.61 15.68 -15.74
N GLY A 195 -15.02 14.49 -15.90
CA GLY A 195 -15.77 13.27 -16.25
C GLY A 195 -16.17 13.16 -17.73
N LYS A 196 -15.94 14.21 -18.54
CA LYS A 196 -16.22 14.26 -19.99
C LYS A 196 -14.95 14.41 -20.83
N GLY A 197 -13.77 14.14 -20.25
CA GLY A 197 -12.47 14.24 -20.94
C GLY A 197 -11.65 15.51 -20.64
N SER A 198 -11.90 16.20 -19.53
CA SER A 198 -11.02 17.31 -19.07
C SER A 198 -9.57 16.86 -18.88
N VAL A 199 -8.63 17.66 -19.40
CA VAL A 199 -7.19 17.48 -19.18
C VAL A 199 -6.84 17.58 -17.70
N HIS A 200 -7.39 18.56 -16.99
CA HIS A 200 -7.22 18.72 -15.54
C HIS A 200 -7.74 17.51 -14.77
N GLY A 201 -8.94 17.06 -15.13
CA GLY A 201 -9.59 15.90 -14.53
C GLY A 201 -8.89 14.57 -14.77
N LEU A 202 -7.94 14.50 -15.70
CA LEU A 202 -7.11 13.32 -15.96
C LEU A 202 -5.69 13.48 -15.42
N ALA A 203 -5.08 14.64 -15.62
CA ALA A 203 -3.73 14.94 -15.19
C ALA A 203 -3.58 14.91 -13.66
N ALA A 204 -4.50 15.56 -12.93
CA ALA A 204 -4.41 15.66 -11.48
C ALA A 204 -4.46 14.30 -10.74
N PRO A 205 -5.46 13.42 -10.97
CA PRO A 205 -5.51 12.13 -10.28
C PRO A 205 -4.34 11.21 -10.64
N GLU A 206 -3.86 11.23 -11.89
CA GLU A 206 -2.72 10.41 -12.34
C GLU A 206 -1.39 10.89 -11.76
N THR A 207 -1.17 12.21 -11.73
CA THR A 207 0.00 12.81 -11.06
C THR A 207 0.00 12.48 -9.58
N ALA A 208 -1.14 12.64 -8.89
CA ALA A 208 -1.23 12.37 -7.46
C ALA A 208 -1.07 10.88 -7.13
N ASN A 209 -1.61 9.99 -7.97
CA ASN A 209 -1.43 8.54 -7.85
C ASN A 209 0.06 8.18 -7.80
N ASN A 210 0.82 8.62 -8.81
CA ASN A 210 2.22 8.24 -8.92
C ASN A 210 3.10 8.96 -7.88
N ALA A 211 2.74 10.20 -7.52
CA ALA A 211 3.43 10.91 -6.44
C ALA A 211 3.21 10.24 -5.07
N ALA A 212 2.01 9.71 -4.80
CA ALA A 212 1.72 8.97 -3.59
C ALA A 212 2.50 7.66 -3.49
N CYS A 213 2.77 6.99 -4.63
CA CYS A 213 3.65 5.82 -4.66
C CYS A 213 5.03 6.15 -4.09
N SER A 214 5.67 7.23 -4.54
CA SER A 214 6.98 7.68 -3.98
C SER A 214 6.86 8.18 -2.54
N GLY A 215 5.78 8.90 -2.20
CA GLY A 215 5.52 9.35 -0.83
C GLY A 215 5.44 8.20 0.18
N ALA A 216 4.83 7.09 -0.22
CA ALA A 216 4.68 5.90 0.63
C ALA A 216 6.01 5.20 0.97
N PHE A 217 7.09 5.49 0.24
CA PHE A 217 8.43 5.00 0.56
C PHE A 217 9.12 5.81 1.66
N VAL A 218 8.69 7.06 1.92
CA VAL A 218 9.26 7.88 2.98
C VAL A 218 9.12 7.19 4.34
N PRO A 219 7.91 6.87 4.85
CA PRO A 219 7.79 6.19 6.14
C PRO A 219 8.28 4.73 6.09
N LEU A 220 8.21 4.07 4.92
CA LEU A 220 8.71 2.71 4.77
C LEU A 220 10.22 2.64 5.03
N LEU A 221 11.00 3.46 4.32
CA LEU A 221 12.47 3.41 4.38
C LEU A 221 13.00 4.02 5.68
N THR A 222 12.28 4.98 6.27
CA THR A 222 12.75 5.75 7.43
C THR A 222 12.19 5.27 8.76
N LEU A 223 10.96 4.74 8.81
CA LEU A 223 10.31 4.30 10.04
C LEU A 223 10.02 2.80 10.05
N GLY A 224 10.18 2.11 8.91
CA GLY A 224 9.72 0.73 8.76
C GLY A 224 8.20 0.58 8.75
N ILE A 225 7.47 1.68 8.51
CA ILE A 225 6.00 1.69 8.53
C ILE A 225 5.48 1.88 7.10
N PRO A 226 4.73 0.90 6.54
CA PRO A 226 4.23 1.03 5.18
C PRO A 226 3.18 2.13 5.01
N GLY A 227 3.33 2.91 3.94
CA GLY A 227 2.34 3.89 3.49
C GLY A 227 1.06 3.29 2.87
N SER A 228 1.12 2.04 2.38
CA SER A 228 0.05 1.40 1.62
C SER A 228 0.16 -0.13 1.68
N GLY A 229 -0.86 -0.84 1.16
CA GLY A 229 -0.78 -2.29 1.02
C GLY A 229 0.35 -2.76 0.10
N THR A 230 0.69 -2.01 -0.95
CA THR A 230 1.78 -2.38 -1.87
C THR A 230 3.15 -2.17 -1.22
N THR A 231 3.32 -1.11 -0.42
CA THR A 231 4.55 -0.93 0.37
C THR A 231 4.64 -1.89 1.55
N ALA A 232 3.52 -2.44 2.04
CA ALA A 232 3.53 -3.52 3.04
C ALA A 232 4.07 -4.82 2.44
N VAL A 233 3.70 -5.14 1.18
CA VAL A 233 4.32 -6.22 0.41
C VAL A 233 5.82 -5.98 0.24
N MET A 234 6.23 -4.77 -0.11
CA MET A 234 7.64 -4.39 -0.22
C MET A 234 8.39 -4.51 1.12
N LEU A 235 7.79 -4.08 2.24
CA LEU A 235 8.38 -4.20 3.57
C LEU A 235 8.72 -5.66 3.86
N GLY A 236 7.77 -6.57 3.69
CA GLY A 236 8.05 -7.95 3.99
C GLY A 236 8.94 -8.64 2.95
N ALA A 237 9.05 -8.13 1.72
CA ALA A 237 10.10 -8.55 0.79
C ALA A 237 11.50 -8.14 1.31
N LEU A 238 11.67 -6.90 1.78
CA LEU A 238 12.92 -6.44 2.40
C LEU A 238 13.27 -7.28 3.64
N LEU A 239 12.30 -7.55 4.51
CA LEU A 239 12.48 -8.43 5.67
C LEU A 239 12.85 -9.85 5.25
N GLY A 240 12.26 -10.38 4.17
CA GLY A 240 12.62 -11.69 3.60
C GLY A 240 14.06 -11.76 3.09
N PHE A 241 14.63 -10.63 2.65
CA PHE A 241 16.06 -10.50 2.32
C PHE A 241 16.93 -10.15 3.54
N GLY A 242 16.38 -10.16 4.76
CA GLY A 242 17.10 -9.79 5.98
C GLY A 242 17.38 -8.29 6.12
N ILE A 243 16.74 -7.44 5.31
CA ILE A 243 16.91 -5.99 5.35
C ILE A 243 15.76 -5.41 6.18
N GLN A 244 16.07 -4.88 7.35
CA GLN A 244 15.09 -4.20 8.20
C GLN A 244 15.08 -2.69 7.91
N PRO A 245 14.00 -2.13 7.35
CA PRO A 245 13.90 -0.69 7.13
C PRO A 245 13.74 0.07 8.45
N GLY A 246 14.16 1.33 8.47
CA GLY A 246 14.11 2.16 9.67
C GLY A 246 15.10 3.32 9.64
N PRO A 247 15.22 4.07 10.75
CA PRO A 247 15.96 5.34 10.78
C PRO A 247 17.42 5.20 10.36
N ARG A 248 17.98 4.03 10.67
CA ARG A 248 19.38 3.69 10.45
C ARG A 248 19.66 3.12 9.06
N LEU A 249 18.64 2.80 8.25
CA LEU A 249 18.84 2.12 6.95
C LEU A 249 19.77 2.91 6.02
N TYR A 250 19.62 4.24 5.96
CA TYR A 250 20.50 5.12 5.18
C TYR A 250 21.96 5.11 5.68
N MET A 251 22.22 4.77 6.95
CA MET A 251 23.55 4.69 7.54
C MET A 251 24.15 3.28 7.45
N THR A 252 23.34 2.24 7.67
CA THR A 252 23.80 0.85 7.73
C THR A 252 23.81 0.16 6.37
N HIS A 253 22.88 0.53 5.49
CA HIS A 253 22.74 0.01 4.14
C HIS A 253 22.50 1.15 3.13
N PRO A 254 23.45 2.11 3.01
CA PRO A 254 23.31 3.25 2.10
C PRO A 254 23.10 2.79 0.65
N GLU A 255 23.76 1.71 0.23
CA GLU A 255 23.63 1.13 -1.10
C GLU A 255 22.19 0.70 -1.39
N ILE A 256 21.52 0.02 -0.47
CA ILE A 256 20.11 -0.38 -0.64
C ILE A 256 19.21 0.85 -0.60
N PHE A 257 19.41 1.75 0.36
CA PHE A 257 18.58 2.94 0.52
C PHE A 257 18.55 3.80 -0.75
N TRP A 258 19.73 4.13 -1.29
CA TRP A 258 19.84 4.94 -2.51
C TRP A 258 19.45 4.16 -3.78
N SER A 259 19.76 2.87 -3.85
CA SER A 259 19.36 2.04 -4.99
C SER A 259 17.85 1.94 -5.11
N VAL A 260 17.11 1.80 -4.00
CA VAL A 260 15.65 1.81 -4.03
C VAL A 260 15.14 3.13 -4.59
N ILE A 261 15.60 4.28 -4.07
CA ILE A 261 15.15 5.60 -4.54
C ILE A 261 15.49 5.81 -6.03
N MET A 262 16.71 5.49 -6.45
CA MET A 262 17.13 5.65 -7.85
C MET A 262 16.42 4.67 -8.78
N SER A 263 16.19 3.43 -8.36
CA SER A 263 15.43 2.44 -9.14
C SER A 263 14.00 2.87 -9.38
N MET A 264 13.37 3.60 -8.45
CA MET A 264 12.03 4.17 -8.66
C MET A 264 12.04 5.21 -9.78
N TYR A 265 13.03 6.10 -9.80
CA TYR A 265 13.15 7.10 -10.85
C TYR A 265 13.45 6.46 -12.21
N ILE A 266 14.44 5.56 -12.27
CA ILE A 266 14.77 4.81 -13.49
C ILE A 266 13.56 4.01 -13.96
N GLY A 267 12.86 3.34 -13.05
CA GLY A 267 11.63 2.60 -13.33
C GLY A 267 10.55 3.48 -13.95
N MET A 268 10.38 4.73 -13.48
CA MET A 268 9.45 5.69 -14.08
C MET A 268 9.86 6.12 -15.49
N VAL A 269 11.16 6.33 -15.75
CA VAL A 269 11.67 6.64 -17.09
C VAL A 269 11.42 5.47 -18.03
N ILE A 270 11.75 4.24 -17.59
CA ILE A 270 11.48 3.01 -18.34
C ILE A 270 9.98 2.87 -18.60
N LEU A 271 9.14 3.10 -17.58
CA LEU A 271 7.69 3.09 -17.75
C LEU A 271 7.23 4.13 -18.75
N LEU A 272 7.75 5.36 -18.76
CA LEU A 272 7.36 6.35 -19.78
C LEU A 272 7.71 5.89 -21.20
N ILE A 273 8.91 5.33 -21.39
CA ILE A 273 9.39 4.84 -22.68
C ILE A 273 8.60 3.62 -23.14
N LEU A 274 8.30 2.68 -22.23
CA LEU A 274 7.61 1.43 -22.55
C LEU A 274 6.09 1.59 -22.63
N ASN A 275 5.47 2.43 -21.81
CA ASN A 275 4.02 2.50 -21.65
C ASN A 275 3.28 3.13 -22.83
N LEU A 276 3.97 3.68 -23.85
CA LEU A 276 3.37 4.08 -25.13
C LEU A 276 3.47 2.98 -26.22
N PRO A 277 4.63 2.36 -26.47
CA PRO A 277 4.75 1.27 -27.45
C PRO A 277 4.22 -0.08 -26.96
N LEU A 278 4.24 -0.37 -25.64
CA LEU A 278 3.81 -1.66 -25.10
C LEU A 278 2.31 -1.77 -24.82
N ILE A 279 1.53 -0.67 -24.94
CA ILE A 279 0.06 -0.70 -24.76
C ILE A 279 -0.61 -1.87 -25.50
N PRO A 280 -0.36 -2.11 -26.80
CA PRO A 280 -0.97 -3.25 -27.50
C PRO A 280 -0.55 -4.61 -26.95
N TYR A 281 0.65 -4.73 -26.37
CA TYR A 281 1.16 -5.97 -25.79
C TYR A 281 0.63 -6.21 -24.36
N ILE A 282 0.64 -5.18 -23.51
CA ILE A 282 0.05 -5.23 -22.16
C ILE A 282 -1.46 -5.49 -22.24
N ALA A 283 -2.14 -4.87 -23.22
CA ALA A 283 -3.54 -5.16 -23.50
C ALA A 283 -3.78 -6.63 -23.93
N ARG A 284 -2.82 -7.24 -24.64
CA ARG A 284 -2.87 -8.68 -24.96
C ARG A 284 -2.59 -9.58 -23.76
N ILE A 285 -1.74 -9.17 -22.82
CA ILE A 285 -1.56 -9.89 -21.54
C ILE A 285 -2.87 -9.90 -20.75
N LEU A 286 -3.61 -8.79 -20.74
CA LEU A 286 -4.97 -8.73 -20.17
C LEU A 286 -6.00 -9.58 -20.95
N ALA A 287 -5.64 -10.04 -22.16
CA ALA A 287 -6.43 -10.98 -22.96
C ALA A 287 -5.97 -12.44 -22.79
N VAL A 288 -4.97 -12.72 -21.94
CA VAL A 288 -4.56 -14.10 -21.67
C VAL A 288 -5.74 -14.84 -21.05
N PRO A 289 -6.17 -15.97 -21.64
CA PRO A 289 -7.30 -16.71 -21.12
C PRO A 289 -7.06 -17.09 -19.66
N LYS A 290 -8.10 -16.93 -18.83
CA LYS A 290 -8.08 -17.33 -17.42
C LYS A 290 -7.59 -18.78 -17.22
N ASN A 291 -7.82 -19.63 -18.22
CA ASN A 291 -7.39 -21.03 -18.27
C ASN A 291 -5.86 -21.20 -18.20
N PHE A 292 -5.07 -20.21 -18.59
CA PHE A 292 -3.61 -20.22 -18.45
C PHE A 292 -3.14 -19.40 -17.26
N LEU A 293 -3.75 -18.23 -17.04
CA LEU A 293 -3.34 -17.32 -15.98
C LEU A 293 -3.52 -17.95 -14.58
N ILE A 294 -4.66 -18.61 -14.34
CA ILE A 294 -4.97 -19.17 -13.02
C ILE A 294 -4.04 -20.34 -12.67
N PRO A 295 -3.83 -21.36 -13.52
CA PRO A 295 -2.87 -22.42 -13.21
C PRO A 295 -1.45 -21.90 -12.97
N LEU A 296 -1.03 -20.88 -13.71
CA LEU A 296 0.29 -20.27 -13.55
C LEU A 296 0.43 -19.58 -12.19
N ILE A 297 -0.59 -18.83 -11.74
CA ILE A 297 -0.63 -18.23 -10.40
C ILE A 297 -0.56 -19.32 -9.33
N LEU A 298 -1.40 -20.36 -9.44
CA LEU A 298 -1.43 -21.46 -8.47
C LEU A 298 -0.08 -22.20 -8.42
N PHE A 299 0.51 -22.48 -9.58
CA PHE A 299 1.81 -23.13 -9.69
C PHE A 299 2.92 -22.31 -9.02
N PHE A 300 3.04 -21.02 -9.34
CA PHE A 300 4.07 -20.16 -8.76
C PHE A 300 3.86 -19.90 -7.27
N SER A 301 2.61 -19.77 -6.81
CA SER A 301 2.33 -19.60 -5.37
C SER A 301 2.70 -20.84 -4.56
N VAL A 302 2.30 -22.04 -5.00
CA VAL A 302 2.63 -23.29 -4.30
C VAL A 302 4.14 -23.57 -4.35
N THR A 303 4.74 -23.44 -5.53
CA THR A 303 6.19 -23.66 -5.70
C THR A 303 7.00 -22.64 -4.89
N GLY A 304 6.59 -21.37 -4.90
CA GLY A 304 7.29 -20.31 -4.18
C GLY A 304 7.33 -20.52 -2.67
N ILE A 305 6.22 -20.94 -2.07
CA ILE A 305 6.18 -21.26 -0.63
C ILE A 305 6.98 -22.54 -0.33
N TYR A 306 6.82 -23.58 -1.14
CA TYR A 306 7.56 -24.83 -0.92
C TYR A 306 9.08 -24.64 -1.01
N LEU A 307 9.56 -23.84 -1.96
CA LEU A 307 11.00 -23.56 -2.10
C LEU A 307 11.58 -22.73 -0.95
N MET A 308 10.74 -22.03 -0.19
CA MET A 308 11.20 -21.16 0.89
C MET A 308 11.39 -21.92 2.20
N SER A 309 10.46 -22.81 2.54
CA SER A 309 10.49 -23.55 3.82
C SER A 309 10.71 -25.05 3.68
N PHE A 310 10.65 -25.59 2.45
CA PHE A 310 10.67 -27.03 2.18
C PHE A 310 9.69 -27.82 3.05
N ASN A 311 8.57 -27.19 3.43
CA ASN A 311 7.61 -27.73 4.37
C ASN A 311 6.21 -27.85 3.73
N ASN A 312 5.66 -29.06 3.76
CA ASN A 312 4.30 -29.30 3.26
C ASN A 312 3.23 -28.64 4.12
N PHE A 313 3.48 -28.45 5.42
CA PHE A 313 2.55 -27.78 6.32
C PHE A 313 2.20 -26.37 5.84
N ASP A 314 3.20 -25.64 5.35
CA ASP A 314 3.03 -24.27 4.85
C ASP A 314 2.16 -24.20 3.60
N ILE A 315 2.22 -25.23 2.74
CA ILE A 315 1.33 -25.34 1.58
C ILE A 315 -0.12 -25.48 2.05
N PHE A 316 -0.38 -26.38 3.00
CA PHE A 316 -1.74 -26.60 3.53
C PHE A 316 -2.25 -25.36 4.28
N LEU A 317 -1.40 -24.71 5.07
CA LEU A 317 -1.73 -23.47 5.76
C LEU A 317 -2.04 -22.35 4.76
N MET A 318 -1.24 -22.20 3.70
CA MET A 318 -1.49 -21.24 2.62
C MET A 318 -2.84 -21.49 1.96
N ILE A 319 -3.16 -22.74 1.63
CA ILE A 319 -4.46 -23.11 1.05
C ILE A 319 -5.61 -22.74 1.99
N GLY A 320 -5.49 -23.08 3.28
CA GLY A 320 -6.49 -22.74 4.30
C GLY A 320 -6.74 -21.23 4.40
N ILE A 321 -5.67 -20.44 4.52
CA ILE A 321 -5.75 -18.98 4.56
C ILE A 321 -6.32 -18.42 3.25
N ALA A 322 -5.93 -18.97 2.10
CA ALA A 322 -6.43 -18.53 0.79
C ALA A 322 -7.93 -18.73 0.66
N VAL A 323 -8.46 -19.87 1.11
CA VAL A 323 -9.90 -20.16 1.13
C VAL A 323 -10.64 -19.15 2.01
N VAL A 324 -10.17 -18.90 3.24
CA VAL A 324 -10.76 -17.89 4.13
C VAL A 324 -10.71 -16.49 3.51
N ALA A 325 -9.57 -16.11 2.94
CA ALA A 325 -9.39 -14.84 2.24
C ALA A 325 -10.32 -14.71 1.03
N THR A 326 -10.57 -15.80 0.29
CA THR A 326 -11.54 -15.82 -0.82
C THR A 326 -12.94 -15.53 -0.31
N PHE A 327 -13.39 -16.15 0.78
CA PHE A 327 -14.69 -15.85 1.38
C PHE A 327 -14.78 -14.37 1.81
N LEU A 328 -13.79 -13.87 2.55
CA LEU A 328 -13.73 -12.47 2.98
C LEU A 328 -13.79 -11.52 1.77
N ARG A 329 -13.11 -11.85 0.67
CA ARG A 329 -13.12 -11.07 -0.57
C ARG A 329 -14.49 -11.08 -1.25
N LEU A 330 -15.21 -12.21 -1.24
CA LEU A 330 -16.60 -12.29 -1.73
C LEU A 330 -17.53 -11.36 -0.93
N TYR A 331 -17.32 -11.24 0.38
CA TYR A 331 -18.05 -10.29 1.25
C TYR A 331 -17.51 -8.84 1.20
N LYS A 332 -16.59 -8.53 0.29
CA LYS A 332 -15.99 -7.19 0.09
C LYS A 332 -15.20 -6.69 1.31
N PHE A 333 -14.51 -7.58 2.03
CA PHE A 333 -13.52 -7.17 3.02
C PHE A 333 -12.21 -6.76 2.32
N PRO A 334 -11.61 -5.62 2.69
CA PRO A 334 -10.34 -5.19 2.12
C PRO A 334 -9.19 -6.04 2.67
N MET A 335 -8.38 -6.66 1.81
CA MET A 335 -7.18 -7.42 2.23
C MET A 335 -5.98 -6.56 2.66
N PRO A 336 -5.70 -5.36 2.09
CA PRO A 336 -4.54 -4.56 2.48
C PRO A 336 -4.40 -4.26 3.99
N PRO A 337 -5.48 -3.93 4.73
CA PRO A 337 -5.40 -3.74 6.19
C PRO A 337 -4.92 -4.98 6.95
N LEU A 338 -5.30 -6.20 6.52
CA LEU A 338 -4.84 -7.44 7.16
C LEU A 338 -3.35 -7.64 7.00
N ILE A 339 -2.81 -7.44 5.80
CA ILE A 339 -1.38 -7.64 5.54
C ILE A 339 -0.55 -6.62 6.30
N LEU A 340 -1.01 -5.37 6.33
CA LEU A 340 -0.33 -4.33 7.07
C LEU A 340 -0.33 -4.61 8.59
N ALA A 341 -1.49 -5.02 9.13
CA ALA A 341 -1.59 -5.43 10.52
C ALA A 341 -0.73 -6.65 10.82
N PHE A 342 -0.64 -7.60 9.91
CA PHE A 342 0.20 -8.78 10.06
C PHE A 342 1.68 -8.41 10.18
N VAL A 343 2.19 -7.54 9.29
CA VAL A 343 3.59 -7.11 9.33
C VAL A 343 3.91 -6.22 10.53
N LEU A 344 3.01 -5.28 10.84
CA LEU A 344 3.23 -4.36 11.95
C LEU A 344 2.94 -4.98 13.31
N GLY A 345 2.22 -6.10 13.38
CA GLY A 345 1.74 -6.70 14.63
C GLY A 345 2.87 -7.04 15.59
N GLY A 346 3.89 -7.77 15.12
CA GLY A 346 5.05 -8.11 15.94
C GLY A 346 5.82 -6.88 16.42
N LEU A 347 6.08 -5.93 15.52
CA LEU A 347 6.74 -4.66 15.87
C LEU A 347 5.93 -3.83 16.87
N MET A 348 4.61 -3.82 16.73
CA MET A 348 3.69 -3.09 17.60
C MET A 348 3.64 -3.72 18.98
N GLU A 349 3.55 -5.04 19.07
CA GLU A 349 3.57 -5.77 20.35
C GLU A 349 4.90 -5.55 21.07
N GLU A 350 6.02 -5.66 20.35
CA GLU A 350 7.34 -5.49 20.94
C GLU A 350 7.52 -4.07 21.51
N ASN A 351 7.10 -3.04 20.77
CA ASN A 351 7.16 -1.66 21.25
C ASN A 351 6.19 -1.39 22.40
N LEU A 352 4.99 -1.99 22.39
CA LEU A 352 4.06 -1.92 23.52
C LEU A 352 4.69 -2.52 24.78
N ARG A 353 5.27 -3.72 24.67
CA ARG A 353 5.87 -4.42 25.81
C ARG A 353 7.09 -3.71 26.35
N ARG A 354 8.00 -3.23 25.49
CA ARG A 354 9.12 -2.38 25.92
C ARG A 354 8.63 -1.14 26.65
N SER A 355 7.55 -0.51 26.18
CA SER A 355 6.98 0.67 26.84
C SER A 355 6.39 0.35 28.21
N LEU A 356 5.65 -0.76 28.33
CA LEU A 356 5.11 -1.24 29.61
C LEU A 356 6.23 -1.59 30.59
N LEU A 357 7.30 -2.25 30.15
CA LEU A 357 8.45 -2.58 30.99
C LEU A 357 9.17 -1.33 31.51
N ILE A 358 9.37 -0.32 30.65
CA ILE A 358 9.99 0.95 31.04
C ILE A 358 9.10 1.74 32.03
N SER A 359 7.78 1.55 31.96
CA SER A 359 6.80 2.20 32.82
C SER A 359 6.34 1.35 34.01
N ASP A 360 7.10 0.32 34.39
CA ASP A 360 6.78 -0.58 35.52
C ASP A 360 5.36 -1.18 35.46
N GLY A 361 4.90 -1.50 34.25
CA GLY A 361 3.57 -2.05 33.98
C GLY A 361 2.44 -1.00 33.93
N SER A 362 2.73 0.28 34.17
CA SER A 362 1.76 1.36 34.06
C SER A 362 1.55 1.82 32.61
N PHE A 363 0.38 2.36 32.31
CA PHE A 363 0.04 2.95 31.00
C PHE A 363 0.44 4.42 30.86
N ASN A 364 1.23 4.95 31.81
CA ASN A 364 1.61 6.37 31.84
C ASN A 364 2.36 6.80 30.57
N PHE A 365 3.09 5.89 29.93
CA PHE A 365 3.79 6.14 28.66
C PHE A 365 2.89 6.68 27.53
N LEU A 366 1.56 6.46 27.61
CA LEU A 366 0.62 6.97 26.62
C LEU A 366 0.50 8.51 26.63
N TRP A 367 0.71 9.15 27.79
CA TRP A 367 0.57 10.61 27.93
C TRP A 367 1.83 11.31 28.45
N ASP A 368 2.82 10.60 29.00
CA ASP A 368 4.05 11.19 29.52
C ASP A 368 4.87 11.93 28.46
N ARG A 369 4.89 11.40 27.22
CA ARG A 369 5.60 12.04 26.10
C ARG A 369 4.62 12.85 25.24
N PRO A 370 4.88 14.16 25.01
CA PRO A 370 4.03 15.00 24.17
C PRO A 370 3.82 14.44 22.76
N LEU A 371 4.87 13.85 22.15
CA LEU A 371 4.79 13.27 20.82
C LEU A 371 3.84 12.06 20.77
N THR A 372 4.01 11.11 21.68
CA THR A 372 3.14 9.93 21.83
C THR A 372 1.69 10.37 22.04
N LEU A 373 1.46 11.32 22.95
CA LEU A 373 0.14 11.85 23.25
C LEU A 373 -0.53 12.49 22.03
N ILE A 374 0.19 13.33 21.27
CA ILE A 374 -0.32 13.97 20.05
C ILE A 374 -0.75 12.90 19.03
N ILE A 375 0.08 11.87 18.82
CA ILE A 375 -0.21 10.79 17.87
C ILE A 375 -1.46 9.99 18.30
N LEU A 376 -1.60 9.69 19.59
CA LEU A 376 -2.77 9.00 20.13
C LEU A 376 -4.03 9.87 20.05
N ILE A 377 -3.95 11.17 20.34
CA ILE A 377 -5.08 12.10 20.18
C ILE A 377 -5.53 12.14 18.71
N LEU A 378 -4.59 12.21 17.76
CA LEU A 378 -4.91 12.14 16.33
C LEU A 378 -5.60 10.83 15.97
N THR A 379 -5.10 9.71 16.50
CA THR A 379 -5.70 8.38 16.30
C THR A 379 -7.14 8.34 16.80
N VAL A 380 -7.37 8.77 18.04
CA VAL A 380 -8.71 8.81 18.66
C VAL A 380 -9.64 9.74 17.89
N SER A 381 -9.13 10.88 17.42
CA SER A 381 -9.90 11.84 16.61
C SER A 381 -10.34 11.23 15.27
N ILE A 382 -9.45 10.49 14.58
CA ILE A 382 -9.77 9.79 13.34
C ILE A 382 -10.86 8.73 13.58
N ILE A 383 -10.72 7.91 14.62
CA ILE A 383 -11.72 6.88 14.97
C ILE A 383 -13.07 7.55 15.26
N SER A 384 -13.08 8.55 16.14
CA SER A 384 -14.28 9.26 16.57
C SER A 384 -15.01 9.89 15.39
N TRP A 385 -14.27 10.51 14.47
CA TRP A 385 -14.82 11.08 13.24
C TRP A 385 -15.46 10.02 12.32
N GLN A 386 -14.80 8.88 12.13
CA GLN A 386 -15.32 7.80 11.29
C GLN A 386 -16.56 7.14 11.90
N VAL A 387 -16.55 6.93 13.21
CA VAL A 387 -17.69 6.40 13.96
C VAL A 387 -18.88 7.35 13.86
N TYR A 388 -18.68 8.64 14.14
CA TYR A 388 -19.73 9.67 13.99
C TYR A 388 -20.33 9.68 12.59
N LYS A 389 -19.49 9.63 11.56
CA LYS A 389 -19.94 9.59 10.15
C LYS A 389 -20.68 8.30 9.79
N SER A 390 -20.38 7.20 10.48
CA SER A 390 -21.10 5.93 10.30
C SER A 390 -22.51 5.97 10.90
N PHE A 391 -22.71 6.71 12.00
CA PHE A 391 -24.02 6.87 12.65
C PHE A 391 -24.90 7.93 11.97
N LYS A 392 -24.31 8.95 11.36
CA LYS A 392 -25.05 10.04 10.69
C LYS A 392 -25.53 9.68 9.28
N LYS A 393 -25.73 8.38 9.00
CA LYS A 393 -25.98 7.85 7.67
C LYS A 393 -27.43 7.45 7.49
#